data_AF-A0A3A8Q344-F1
#
_entry.id   AF-A0A3A8Q344-F1
#
_cell.length_a   1.000
_cell.length_b   1.000
_cell.length_c   1.000
_cell.angle_alpha   90.00
_cell.angle_beta   90.00
_cell.angle_gamma   90.00
#
_symmetry.space_group_name_H-M   'P 1'
#
loop_
_entity.id
_entity.type
_entity.pdbx_description
1 polymer ?
#
loop_
_entity_poly.entity_id
_entity_poly.type
_entity_poly.pdbx_seq_one_letter_code
_entity_poly.pdbx_strand_id
1 'polypeptide(L)'
;MSDTRETSSSAPARVRGLEQIDRLSVPLPHGTEVTTRVERVASGGRRIPQGVVGRVVRAHDGGFDVQIVGVGEVWFARDELVPRRTGQVQFAQRREAAWSALRPCVVLETRVGSHAWGLADERSDVDVRGVFALPLPWTLGLAQPPQDLVSADGSTTYWEVRKTVEQALRADPNTLETLFVPGATAGDELGTWVLEAREAFVSKAIFGSFGRYAMSQLDKLTRSQRLAEHRDLLLEWLCEEPTPDLDEVARRLAAVSPRAAPTREDAVLAAKTYVKQLYRSLWDQGLLAANDFAALSAYARGGGQRPPSARELRPKNAYNLLRLVALATGWLRDGVPTFEATGALKARLLDIKGGQVPLEDVLRDAEAMAPALEAAHRESRLPEHPDYARADRLLRRVGEEVARRWVSKTPGPLGRDAPEAPALEGGTE
;
A
#
# COMPACT_ATOMS: atom_id res chain seq x y z
N MET A 1 35.24 22.43 36.81
CA MET A 1 35.21 23.43 35.71
C MET A 1 35.40 22.65 34.42
N SER A 2 34.36 21.91 33.98
CA SER A 2 33.34 22.37 33.01
C SER A 2 33.98 22.71 31.66
N ASP A 3 34.25 21.68 30.89
CA ASP A 3 34.68 21.76 29.49
C ASP A 3 33.42 21.79 28.62
N THR A 4 33.06 22.99 28.18
CA THR A 4 31.84 23.30 27.43
C THR A 4 32.08 22.97 25.95
N ARG A 5 31.69 21.76 25.53
CA ARG A 5 31.57 21.45 24.10
C ARG A 5 30.33 22.14 23.55
N GLU A 6 30.52 23.26 22.85
CA GLU A 6 29.53 23.85 21.97
C GLU A 6 29.24 22.86 20.82
N THR A 7 28.10 22.18 20.93
CA THR A 7 27.49 21.47 19.82
C THR A 7 26.91 22.49 18.85
N SER A 8 27.64 22.81 17.79
CA SER A 8 27.09 23.53 16.64
C SER A 8 25.97 22.68 16.02
N SER A 9 24.74 22.96 16.43
CA SER A 9 23.53 22.47 15.77
C SER A 9 23.48 23.13 14.40
N SER A 10 23.82 22.38 13.34
CA SER A 10 23.45 22.80 11.98
C SER A 10 21.93 22.76 11.90
N ALA A 11 21.31 23.93 12.07
CA ALA A 11 19.90 24.11 11.80
C ALA A 11 19.58 23.55 10.40
N PRO A 12 18.51 22.78 10.20
CA PRO A 12 18.10 22.39 8.86
C PRO A 12 17.87 23.67 8.05
N ALA A 13 18.58 23.79 6.92
CA ALA A 13 18.47 24.92 6.02
C ALA A 13 16.97 25.18 5.73
N ARG A 14 16.47 26.35 6.14
CA ARG A 14 15.14 26.80 5.75
C ARG A 14 15.16 26.98 4.24
N VAL A 15 14.40 26.13 3.54
CA VAL A 15 14.19 26.24 2.09
C VAL A 15 13.51 27.58 1.80
N ARG A 16 14.27 28.58 1.34
CA ARG A 16 13.74 29.74 0.61
C ARG A 16 13.61 29.35 -0.85
N GLY A 17 12.44 29.60 -1.45
CA GLY A 17 12.16 29.30 -2.87
C GLY A 17 10.77 28.73 -3.16
N LEU A 18 9.98 28.37 -2.14
CA LEU A 18 8.68 27.69 -2.32
C LEU A 18 7.46 28.62 -2.35
N GLU A 19 7.66 29.93 -2.30
CA GLU A 19 6.57 30.91 -2.45
C GLU A 19 6.06 30.99 -3.90
N GLN A 20 6.77 30.39 -4.87
CA GLN A 20 6.41 30.38 -6.29
C GLN A 20 5.79 29.06 -6.79
N ILE A 21 5.72 28.00 -5.98
CA ILE A 21 5.09 26.75 -6.42
C ILE A 21 3.57 26.87 -6.26
N ASP A 22 2.87 26.95 -7.39
CA ASP A 22 1.41 26.88 -7.40
C ASP A 22 0.92 25.51 -6.90
N ARG A 23 0.41 25.49 -5.67
CA ARG A 23 -0.12 24.28 -5.04
C ARG A 23 -1.38 23.74 -5.71
N LEU A 24 -2.04 24.54 -6.55
CA LEU A 24 -3.24 24.16 -7.29
C LEU A 24 -2.94 23.40 -8.59
N SER A 25 -1.71 23.47 -9.09
CA SER A 25 -1.30 22.78 -10.32
C SER A 25 -0.64 21.41 -10.07
N VAL A 26 -0.25 21.10 -8.83
CA VAL A 26 0.46 19.84 -8.52
C VAL A 26 -0.49 18.63 -8.60
N PRO A 27 -0.07 17.49 -9.17
CA PRO A 27 -0.89 16.28 -9.14
C PRO A 27 -1.25 15.88 -7.71
N LEU A 28 -2.42 15.27 -7.52
CA LEU A 28 -2.86 14.75 -6.24
C LEU A 28 -2.94 13.22 -6.29
N PRO A 29 -1.82 12.51 -6.07
CA PRO A 29 -1.81 11.05 -6.06
C PRO A 29 -2.80 10.46 -5.05
N HIS A 30 -3.25 9.23 -5.30
CA HIS A 30 -3.98 8.40 -4.36
C HIS A 30 -3.27 8.43 -3.00
N GLY A 31 -4.03 8.74 -1.95
CA GLY A 31 -3.52 8.82 -0.58
C GLY A 31 -2.97 10.18 -0.17
N THR A 32 -2.92 11.16 -1.08
CA THR A 32 -2.50 12.54 -0.76
C THR A 32 -3.48 13.17 0.22
N GLU A 33 -2.95 13.75 1.30
CA GLU A 33 -3.77 14.54 2.22
C GLU A 33 -3.99 15.93 1.63
N VAL A 34 -5.25 16.32 1.51
CA VAL A 34 -5.70 17.56 0.89
C VAL A 34 -6.58 18.35 1.84
N THR A 35 -6.61 19.66 1.66
CA THR A 35 -7.50 20.59 2.34
C THR A 35 -8.50 21.13 1.33
N THR A 36 -9.79 21.07 1.66
CA THR A 36 -10.87 21.61 0.83
C THR A 36 -10.81 23.14 0.79
N ARG A 37 -11.05 23.73 -0.38
CA ARG A 37 -11.13 25.19 -0.56
C ARG A 37 -12.55 25.71 -0.69
N VAL A 38 -13.52 24.82 -0.79
CA VAL A 38 -14.93 25.17 -0.91
C VAL A 38 -15.72 24.46 0.16
N GLU A 39 -16.85 25.04 0.50
CA GLU A 39 -17.89 24.35 1.25
C GLU A 39 -18.66 23.41 0.30
N ARG A 40 -19.01 22.20 0.76
CA ARG A 40 -19.88 21.27 0.02
C ARG A 40 -20.95 20.70 0.92
N VAL A 41 -22.04 20.24 0.30
CA VAL A 41 -23.05 19.43 0.99
C VAL A 41 -22.88 17.99 0.50
N ALA A 42 -22.57 17.08 1.42
CA ALA A 42 -22.47 15.65 1.13
C ALA A 42 -23.87 15.05 0.90
N SER A 43 -23.90 13.88 0.25
CA SER A 43 -25.08 13.03 0.16
C SER A 43 -25.65 12.77 1.57
N GLY A 44 -26.87 13.26 1.84
CA GLY A 44 -27.49 13.22 3.18
C GLY A 44 -27.58 14.57 3.89
N GLY A 45 -27.26 15.69 3.23
CA GLY A 45 -27.50 17.05 3.75
C GLY A 45 -26.43 17.57 4.71
N ARG A 46 -25.34 16.81 4.92
CA ARG A 46 -24.26 17.18 5.83
C ARG A 46 -23.33 18.21 5.17
N ARG A 47 -23.17 19.38 5.81
CA ARG A 47 -22.26 20.44 5.35
C ARG A 47 -20.81 20.07 5.67
N ILE A 48 -19.96 20.20 4.66
CA ILE A 48 -18.51 20.07 4.70
C ILE A 48 -17.94 21.47 4.57
N PRO A 49 -17.46 22.09 5.66
CA PRO A 49 -16.89 23.42 5.58
C PRO A 49 -15.63 23.45 4.70
N GLN A 50 -15.30 24.64 4.20
CA GLN A 50 -13.98 24.90 3.65
C GLN A 50 -12.90 24.65 4.73
N GLY A 51 -11.74 24.16 4.33
CA GLY A 51 -10.61 23.91 5.22
C GLY A 51 -10.58 22.49 5.81
N VAL A 52 -11.54 21.64 5.46
CA VAL A 52 -11.59 20.25 5.91
C VAL A 52 -10.45 19.45 5.28
N VAL A 53 -9.82 18.61 6.08
CA VAL A 53 -8.78 17.70 5.60
C VAL A 53 -9.42 16.39 5.15
N GLY A 54 -9.06 15.96 3.95
CA GLY A 54 -9.43 14.67 3.41
C GLY A 54 -8.24 13.98 2.76
N ARG A 55 -8.47 12.75 2.27
CA ARG A 55 -7.46 11.97 1.56
C ARG A 55 -7.98 11.56 0.20
N VAL A 56 -7.20 11.81 -0.86
CA VAL A 56 -7.57 11.39 -2.22
C VAL A 56 -7.69 9.87 -2.27
N VAL A 57 -8.82 9.37 -2.79
CA VAL A 57 -9.10 7.94 -3.00
C VAL A 57 -9.07 7.60 -4.48
N ARG A 58 -9.70 8.41 -5.32
CA ARG A 58 -9.81 8.14 -6.75
C ARG A 58 -9.78 9.46 -7.52
N ALA A 59 -9.20 9.44 -8.70
CA ALA A 59 -9.28 10.55 -9.65
C ALA A 59 -10.26 10.19 -10.76
N HIS A 60 -11.21 11.07 -11.07
CA HIS A 60 -12.12 10.93 -12.21
C HIS A 60 -12.78 12.28 -12.56
N ASP A 61 -13.21 12.43 -13.82
CA ASP A 61 -13.96 13.58 -14.34
C ASP A 61 -13.30 14.95 -14.07
N GLY A 62 -11.97 15.02 -14.13
CA GLY A 62 -11.21 16.26 -13.85
C GLY A 62 -11.13 16.64 -12.36
N GLY A 63 -11.57 15.75 -11.47
CA GLY A 63 -11.53 15.92 -10.02
C GLY A 63 -11.16 14.64 -9.28
N PHE A 64 -11.48 14.61 -8.00
CA PHE A 64 -11.06 13.56 -7.07
C PHE A 64 -12.17 13.20 -6.10
N ASP A 65 -12.41 11.90 -5.92
CA ASP A 65 -13.06 11.39 -4.72
C ASP A 65 -12.09 11.56 -3.55
N VAL A 66 -12.49 12.38 -2.59
CA VAL A 66 -11.75 12.61 -1.35
C VAL A 66 -12.48 11.90 -0.23
N GLN A 67 -11.83 10.92 0.40
CA GLN A 67 -12.30 10.38 1.66
C GLN A 67 -12.15 11.47 2.71
N ILE A 68 -13.26 12.08 3.06
CA ILE A 68 -13.36 12.92 4.23
C ILE A 68 -13.76 12.00 5.37
N VAL A 69 -12.94 12.06 6.40
CA VAL A 69 -13.03 11.24 7.59
C VAL A 69 -14.48 11.47 8.08
N GLY A 70 -15.25 10.37 8.16
CA GLY A 70 -16.67 10.20 8.51
C GLY A 70 -17.73 11.12 7.91
N VAL A 71 -17.42 11.80 6.82
CA VAL A 71 -18.44 12.19 5.84
C VAL A 71 -18.61 11.10 4.80
N GLY A 72 -17.51 10.46 4.39
CA GLY A 72 -17.49 9.51 3.27
C GLY A 72 -16.61 10.00 2.12
N GLU A 73 -16.71 9.32 0.99
CA GLU A 73 -16.10 9.77 -0.27
C GLU A 73 -16.95 10.90 -0.85
N VAL A 74 -16.32 12.04 -1.09
CA VAL A 74 -16.96 13.22 -1.69
C VAL A 74 -16.09 13.68 -2.84
N TRP A 75 -16.70 13.84 -4.01
CA TRP A 75 -15.99 14.36 -5.17
C TRP A 75 -15.66 15.85 -4.98
N PHE A 76 -14.48 16.28 -5.41
CA PHE A 76 -14.06 17.69 -5.49
C PHE A 76 -13.36 17.93 -6.83
N ALA A 77 -13.56 19.12 -7.42
CA ALA A 77 -12.77 19.53 -8.57
C ALA A 77 -11.30 19.75 -8.15
N ARG A 78 -10.35 19.65 -9.10
CA ARG A 78 -8.92 19.81 -8.78
C ARG A 78 -8.64 21.15 -8.09
N ASP A 79 -9.17 22.25 -8.60
CA ASP A 79 -8.95 23.62 -8.09
C ASP A 79 -9.58 23.89 -6.72
N GLU A 80 -10.47 23.00 -6.26
CA GLU A 80 -11.08 23.00 -4.93
C GLU A 80 -10.20 22.35 -3.86
N LEU A 81 -9.04 21.79 -4.22
CA LEU A 81 -8.16 21.04 -3.30
C LEU A 81 -6.75 21.63 -3.25
N VAL A 82 -6.17 21.64 -2.05
CA VAL A 82 -4.75 21.99 -1.83
C VAL A 82 -4.06 20.88 -1.06
N PRO A 83 -2.86 20.41 -1.45
CA PRO A 83 -2.07 19.52 -0.61
C PRO A 83 -1.81 20.12 0.78
N ARG A 84 -1.98 19.31 1.83
CA ARG A 84 -1.90 19.77 3.22
C ARG A 84 -0.50 20.25 3.62
N ARG A 85 0.56 19.58 3.14
CA ARG A 85 1.95 19.85 3.56
C ARG A 85 2.84 20.13 2.34
N THR A 86 3.75 21.09 2.47
CA THR A 86 4.70 21.44 1.41
C THR A 86 5.57 20.25 0.97
N GLY A 87 5.96 19.37 1.90
CA GLY A 87 6.71 18.15 1.56
C GLY A 87 5.91 17.16 0.70
N GLN A 88 4.56 17.15 0.79
CA GLN A 88 3.71 16.33 -0.09
C GLN A 88 3.66 16.90 -1.50
N VAL A 89 3.72 18.23 -1.64
CA VAL A 89 3.80 18.92 -2.94
C VAL A 89 5.07 18.52 -3.66
N GLN A 90 6.22 18.64 -2.99
CA GLN A 90 7.53 18.27 -3.55
C GLN A 90 7.60 16.79 -3.91
N PHE A 91 7.09 15.91 -3.04
CA PHE A 91 7.01 14.48 -3.32
C PHE A 91 6.15 14.19 -4.56
N ALA A 92 4.95 14.78 -4.64
CA ALA A 92 4.04 14.57 -5.75
C ALA A 92 4.63 15.07 -7.09
N GLN A 93 5.30 16.21 -7.09
CA GLN A 93 6.01 16.75 -8.26
C GLN A 93 7.16 15.86 -8.68
N ARG A 94 8.03 15.45 -7.75
CA ARG A 94 9.16 14.56 -8.06
C ARG A 94 8.70 13.21 -8.58
N ARG A 95 7.63 12.65 -8.00
CA ARG A 95 6.98 11.42 -8.48
C ARG A 95 6.47 11.59 -9.90
N GLU A 96 5.74 12.68 -10.18
CA GLU A 96 5.22 12.93 -11.52
C GLU A 96 6.34 13.14 -12.52
N ALA A 97 7.35 13.95 -12.20
CA ALA A 97 8.50 14.18 -13.06
C ALA A 97 9.25 12.86 -13.37
N ALA A 98 9.50 12.03 -12.35
CA ALA A 98 10.09 10.71 -12.53
C ALA A 98 9.20 9.80 -13.38
N TRP A 99 7.89 9.78 -13.13
CA TRP A 99 6.93 9.02 -13.91
C TRP A 99 6.96 9.45 -15.39
N SER A 100 6.76 10.74 -15.68
CA SER A 100 6.76 11.26 -17.06
C SER A 100 8.09 10.99 -17.78
N ALA A 101 9.22 11.15 -17.09
CA ALA A 101 10.53 10.96 -17.68
C ALA A 101 10.87 9.49 -17.95
N LEU A 102 10.60 8.60 -16.99
CA LEU A 102 11.09 7.21 -17.01
C LEU A 102 10.04 6.18 -17.46
N ARG A 103 8.77 6.56 -17.60
CA ARG A 103 7.73 5.68 -18.17
C ARG A 103 8.10 5.12 -19.55
N PRO A 104 8.72 5.88 -20.47
CA PRO A 104 9.21 5.34 -21.74
C PRO A 104 10.32 4.28 -21.58
N CYS A 105 11.02 4.26 -20.44
CA CYS A 105 12.08 3.32 -20.14
C CYS A 105 11.58 1.99 -19.53
N VAL A 106 10.26 1.78 -19.50
CA VAL A 106 9.65 0.51 -19.07
C VAL A 106 9.96 -0.58 -20.08
N VAL A 107 10.54 -1.67 -19.59
CA VAL A 107 11.02 -2.81 -20.40
C VAL A 107 10.13 -4.04 -20.23
N LEU A 108 9.30 -4.09 -19.20
CA LEU A 108 8.41 -5.22 -18.90
C LEU A 108 7.12 -4.70 -18.26
N GLU A 109 5.99 -5.23 -18.71
CA GLU A 109 4.67 -4.96 -18.13
C GLU A 109 3.87 -6.26 -17.95
N THR A 110 3.14 -6.34 -16.85
CA THR A 110 2.32 -7.48 -16.49
C THR A 110 1.03 -6.98 -15.85
N ARG A 111 -0.11 -7.45 -16.35
CA ARG A 111 -1.40 -7.28 -15.68
C ARG A 111 -1.50 -8.27 -14.52
N VAL A 112 -1.73 -7.77 -13.31
CA VAL A 112 -1.74 -8.56 -12.07
C VAL A 112 -3.10 -8.47 -11.37
N GLY A 113 -3.20 -9.02 -10.14
CA GLY A 113 -4.41 -8.91 -9.34
C GLY A 113 -5.53 -9.84 -9.80
N SER A 114 -6.79 -9.43 -9.62
CA SER A 114 -7.96 -10.28 -9.89
C SER A 114 -8.01 -10.83 -11.32
N HIS A 115 -7.47 -10.10 -12.31
CA HIS A 115 -7.40 -10.56 -13.69
C HIS A 115 -6.44 -11.73 -13.88
N ALA A 116 -5.23 -11.67 -13.30
CA ALA A 116 -4.27 -12.77 -13.36
C ALA A 116 -4.78 -14.04 -12.67
N TRP A 117 -5.68 -13.86 -11.69
CA TRP A 117 -6.25 -14.94 -10.89
C TRP A 117 -7.58 -15.48 -11.44
N GLY A 118 -8.11 -14.93 -12.54
CA GLY A 118 -9.41 -15.34 -13.08
C GLY A 118 -10.60 -14.99 -12.19
N LEU A 119 -10.43 -13.97 -11.31
CA LEU A 119 -11.41 -13.48 -10.34
C LEU A 119 -12.01 -12.12 -10.73
N ALA A 120 -11.66 -11.60 -11.90
CA ALA A 120 -12.15 -10.31 -12.37
C ALA A 120 -13.60 -10.39 -12.88
N ASP A 121 -14.33 -9.31 -12.64
CA ASP A 121 -15.67 -9.01 -13.14
C ASP A 121 -15.63 -7.62 -13.82
N GLU A 122 -16.77 -7.16 -14.34
CA GLU A 122 -16.89 -5.87 -15.04
C GLU A 122 -16.51 -4.64 -14.18
N ARG A 123 -16.48 -4.79 -12.86
CA ARG A 123 -16.16 -3.72 -11.90
C ARG A 123 -14.74 -3.83 -11.35
N SER A 124 -13.95 -4.79 -11.84
CA SER A 124 -12.62 -5.06 -11.32
C SER A 124 -11.61 -4.07 -11.89
N ASP A 125 -10.88 -3.41 -10.98
CA ASP A 125 -9.78 -2.52 -11.35
C ASP A 125 -8.67 -3.29 -12.10
N VAL A 126 -7.96 -2.57 -12.97
CA VAL A 126 -6.79 -3.08 -13.68
C VAL A 126 -5.53 -2.69 -12.92
N ASP A 127 -4.91 -3.66 -12.27
CA ASP A 127 -3.61 -3.48 -11.63
C ASP A 127 -2.50 -3.87 -12.62
N VAL A 128 -1.54 -2.98 -12.87
CA VAL A 128 -0.37 -3.22 -13.75
C VAL A 128 0.91 -3.13 -12.91
N ARG A 129 1.82 -4.08 -13.15
CA ARG A 129 3.16 -4.04 -12.57
C ARG A 129 4.21 -4.29 -13.62
N GLY A 130 5.45 -3.91 -13.36
CA GLY A 130 6.50 -4.18 -14.33
C GLY A 130 7.88 -3.71 -13.90
N VAL A 131 8.76 -3.60 -14.90
CA VAL A 131 10.17 -3.26 -14.71
C VAL A 131 10.56 -2.13 -15.66
N PHE A 132 11.34 -1.18 -15.16
CA PHE A 132 11.97 -0.15 -16.00
C PHE A 132 13.48 -0.16 -15.80
N ALA A 133 14.22 0.18 -16.85
CA ALA A 133 15.66 0.39 -16.78
C ALA A 133 15.96 1.89 -16.61
N LEU A 134 16.95 2.22 -15.79
CA LEU A 134 17.43 3.59 -15.70
C LEU A 134 18.32 3.91 -16.91
N PRO A 135 18.10 5.04 -17.62
CA PRO A 135 19.06 5.52 -18.60
C PRO A 135 20.40 5.84 -17.94
N LEU A 136 21.52 5.65 -18.65
CA LEU A 136 22.85 5.83 -18.07
C LEU A 136 23.05 7.20 -17.38
N PRO A 137 22.62 8.36 -17.93
CA PRO A 137 22.79 9.64 -17.25
C PRO A 137 22.18 9.72 -15.85
N TRP A 138 21.12 8.97 -15.58
CA TRP A 138 20.44 8.95 -14.27
C TRP A 138 21.24 8.22 -13.19
N THR A 139 22.25 7.44 -13.57
CA THR A 139 23.08 6.65 -12.63
C THR A 139 24.44 7.27 -12.36
N LEU A 140 24.81 8.32 -13.10
CA LEU A 140 26.13 8.98 -13.01
C LEU A 140 26.13 10.22 -12.10
N GLY A 141 24.95 10.70 -11.71
CA GLY A 141 24.79 11.92 -10.90
C GLY A 141 24.76 11.69 -9.38
N LEU A 142 24.79 12.79 -8.61
CA LEU A 142 24.67 12.75 -7.14
C LEU A 142 23.24 12.46 -6.66
N ALA A 143 22.24 12.81 -7.47
CA ALA A 143 20.85 12.52 -7.15
C ALA A 143 20.62 11.01 -7.20
N GLN A 144 20.07 10.43 -6.13
CA GLN A 144 19.67 9.04 -6.17
C GLN A 144 18.50 8.87 -7.14
N PRO A 145 18.60 7.97 -8.14
CA PRO A 145 17.51 7.74 -9.06
C PRO A 145 16.33 7.09 -8.33
N PRO A 146 15.09 7.31 -8.81
CA PRO A 146 13.92 6.64 -8.27
C PRO A 146 14.05 5.13 -8.49
N GLN A 147 13.67 4.35 -7.47
CA GLN A 147 13.62 2.89 -7.57
C GLN A 147 12.21 2.37 -7.92
N ASP A 148 11.20 3.23 -7.80
CA ASP A 148 9.80 2.92 -8.05
C ASP A 148 9.18 4.03 -8.90
N LEU A 149 8.33 3.64 -9.84
CA LEU A 149 7.39 4.53 -10.52
C LEU A 149 5.99 4.06 -10.17
N VAL A 150 5.18 4.94 -9.58
CA VAL A 150 3.80 4.63 -9.20
C VAL A 150 2.88 5.64 -9.86
N SER A 151 1.85 5.17 -10.56
CA SER A 151 0.85 6.04 -11.21
C SER A 151 0.09 6.86 -10.18
N ALA A 152 -0.54 7.95 -10.62
CA ALA A 152 -1.23 8.86 -9.71
C ALA A 152 -2.36 8.17 -8.95
N ASP A 153 -3.11 7.28 -9.61
CA ASP A 153 -4.18 6.48 -9.02
C ASP A 153 -3.67 5.24 -8.25
N GLY A 154 -2.38 4.92 -8.33
CA GLY A 154 -1.78 3.75 -7.70
C GLY A 154 -2.09 2.40 -8.36
N SER A 155 -2.76 2.40 -9.53
CA SER A 155 -3.10 1.18 -10.28
C SER A 155 -1.88 0.55 -10.96
N THR A 156 -0.83 1.35 -11.20
CA THR A 156 0.35 0.93 -11.94
C THR A 156 1.62 1.15 -11.14
N THR A 157 2.48 0.14 -11.05
CA THR A 157 3.77 0.21 -10.34
C THR A 157 4.91 -0.44 -11.13
N TYR A 158 5.97 0.30 -11.42
CA TYR A 158 7.20 -0.25 -12.00
C TYR A 158 8.35 -0.19 -11.00
N TRP A 159 9.17 -1.22 -11.00
CA TRP A 159 10.41 -1.27 -10.24
C TRP A 159 11.61 -1.16 -11.16
N GLU A 160 12.66 -0.51 -10.68
CA GLU A 160 13.93 -0.47 -11.39
C GLU A 160 14.49 -1.91 -11.52
N VAL A 161 15.22 -2.22 -12.60
CA VAL A 161 15.73 -3.58 -12.89
C VAL A 161 16.52 -4.19 -11.73
N ARG A 162 17.51 -3.48 -11.16
CA ARG A 162 18.27 -3.97 -10.00
C ARG A 162 17.37 -4.20 -8.80
N LYS A 163 16.49 -3.26 -8.47
CA LYS A 163 15.52 -3.45 -7.38
C LYS A 163 14.64 -4.69 -7.60
N THR A 164 14.16 -4.88 -8.84
CA THR A 164 13.38 -6.06 -9.23
C THR A 164 14.16 -7.35 -8.96
N VAL A 165 15.41 -7.43 -9.41
CA VAL A 165 16.28 -8.59 -9.18
C VAL A 165 16.49 -8.83 -7.69
N GLU A 166 16.79 -7.78 -6.91
CA GLU A 166 16.98 -7.90 -5.46
C GLU A 166 15.72 -8.36 -4.73
N GLN A 167 14.54 -7.88 -5.13
CA GLN A 167 13.26 -8.32 -4.58
C GLN A 167 12.94 -9.76 -4.98
N ALA A 168 13.19 -10.14 -6.23
CA ALA A 168 12.96 -11.49 -6.73
C ALA A 168 13.87 -12.51 -6.04
N LEU A 169 15.15 -12.19 -5.81
CA LEU A 169 16.09 -13.01 -5.01
C LEU A 169 15.60 -13.23 -3.57
N ARG A 170 14.84 -12.27 -3.01
CA ARG A 170 14.19 -12.40 -1.69
C ARG A 170 12.83 -13.12 -1.75
N ALA A 171 12.47 -13.66 -2.91
CA ALA A 171 11.17 -14.27 -3.19
C ALA A 171 9.99 -13.35 -2.85
N ASP A 172 10.10 -12.05 -3.15
CA ASP A 172 9.00 -11.10 -2.95
C ASP A 172 7.74 -11.53 -3.74
N PRO A 173 6.57 -11.72 -3.11
CA PRO A 173 5.39 -12.27 -3.78
C PRO A 173 4.89 -11.43 -4.95
N ASN A 174 4.91 -10.10 -4.86
CA ASN A 174 4.42 -9.24 -5.93
C ASN A 174 5.37 -9.22 -7.12
N THR A 175 6.68 -9.27 -6.85
CA THR A 175 7.72 -9.32 -7.86
C THR A 175 7.65 -10.65 -8.62
N LEU A 176 7.55 -11.77 -7.89
CA LEU A 176 7.40 -13.08 -8.50
C LEU A 176 6.07 -13.21 -9.27
N GLU A 177 4.95 -12.68 -8.76
CA GLU A 177 3.69 -12.59 -9.51
C GLU A 177 3.90 -11.84 -10.84
N THR A 178 4.60 -10.70 -10.81
CA THR A 178 4.87 -9.88 -12.00
C THR A 178 5.69 -10.63 -13.06
N LEU A 179 6.67 -11.44 -12.67
CA LEU A 179 7.57 -12.14 -13.60
C LEU A 179 7.00 -13.46 -14.16
N PHE A 180 6.08 -14.10 -13.44
CA PHE A 180 5.60 -15.45 -13.75
C PHE A 180 4.15 -15.52 -14.22
N VAL A 181 3.34 -14.47 -14.03
CA VAL A 181 2.00 -14.43 -14.63
C VAL A 181 2.14 -14.59 -16.16
N PRO A 182 1.40 -15.51 -16.80
CA PRO A 182 1.54 -15.79 -18.23
C PRO A 182 1.38 -14.58 -19.16
N GLY A 183 0.65 -13.54 -18.72
CA GLY A 183 0.49 -12.27 -19.45
C GLY A 183 1.65 -11.28 -19.34
N ALA A 184 2.77 -11.65 -18.70
CA ALA A 184 3.95 -10.80 -18.61
C ALA A 184 4.55 -10.55 -20.01
N THR A 185 4.65 -9.28 -20.40
CA THR A 185 5.04 -8.86 -21.74
C THR A 185 6.32 -8.04 -21.66
N ALA A 186 7.34 -8.46 -22.43
CA ALA A 186 8.55 -7.67 -22.62
C ALA A 186 8.32 -6.58 -23.67
N GLY A 187 8.67 -5.33 -23.34
CA GLY A 187 8.63 -4.20 -24.25
C GLY A 187 9.86 -4.11 -25.15
N ASP A 188 10.98 -4.70 -24.73
CA ASP A 188 12.24 -4.77 -25.48
C ASP A 188 13.10 -5.99 -25.08
N GLU A 189 14.33 -6.09 -25.62
CA GLU A 189 15.26 -7.18 -25.30
C GLU A 189 15.68 -7.23 -23.82
N LEU A 190 15.72 -6.10 -23.10
CA LEU A 190 16.05 -6.10 -21.67
C LEU A 190 14.93 -6.79 -20.89
N GLY A 191 13.67 -6.49 -21.23
CA GLY A 191 12.51 -7.20 -20.69
C GLY A 191 12.54 -8.69 -20.98
N THR A 192 12.93 -9.06 -22.21
CA THR A 192 13.11 -10.48 -22.59
C THR A 192 14.16 -11.15 -21.71
N TRP A 193 15.32 -10.54 -21.48
CA TRP A 193 16.35 -11.12 -20.62
C TRP A 193 15.90 -11.29 -19.17
N VAL A 194 15.11 -10.33 -18.65
CA VAL A 194 14.52 -10.44 -17.31
C VAL A 194 13.57 -11.63 -17.22
N LEU A 195 12.70 -11.83 -18.21
CA LEU A 195 11.79 -12.98 -18.25
C LEU A 195 12.53 -14.30 -18.46
N GLU A 196 13.53 -14.34 -19.34
CA GLU A 196 14.36 -15.53 -19.56
C GLU A 196 15.13 -15.92 -18.30
N ALA A 197 15.51 -14.96 -17.46
CA ALA A 197 16.24 -15.20 -16.22
C ALA A 197 15.34 -15.54 -15.02
N ARG A 198 14.01 -15.42 -15.12
CA ARG A 198 13.09 -15.47 -13.96
C ARG A 198 13.22 -16.71 -13.08
N GLU A 199 13.54 -17.87 -13.66
CA GLU A 199 13.74 -19.12 -12.92
C GLU A 199 14.93 -19.06 -11.96
N ALA A 200 15.90 -18.16 -12.20
CA ALA A 200 17.00 -17.91 -11.28
C ALA A 200 16.52 -17.48 -9.88
N PHE A 201 15.32 -16.90 -9.77
CA PHE A 201 14.80 -16.35 -8.52
C PHE A 201 14.03 -17.38 -7.69
N VAL A 202 13.72 -18.54 -8.26
CA VAL A 202 12.86 -19.55 -7.63
C VAL A 202 13.69 -20.42 -6.69
N SER A 203 13.25 -20.49 -5.43
CA SER A 203 13.87 -21.32 -4.41
C SER A 203 12.89 -21.60 -3.28
N LYS A 204 13.29 -22.47 -2.35
CA LYS A 204 12.53 -22.73 -1.10
C LYS A 204 12.36 -21.49 -0.22
N ALA A 205 13.06 -20.38 -0.49
CA ALA A 205 12.83 -19.09 0.16
C ALA A 205 11.39 -18.57 -0.02
N ILE A 206 10.65 -19.06 -1.02
CA ILE A 206 9.21 -18.82 -1.20
C ILE A 206 8.44 -19.11 0.09
N PHE A 207 8.72 -20.22 0.78
CA PHE A 207 8.04 -20.58 2.03
C PHE A 207 8.17 -19.48 3.08
N GLY A 208 9.39 -19.02 3.33
CA GLY A 208 9.66 -17.97 4.32
C GLY A 208 9.10 -16.61 3.91
N SER A 209 9.24 -16.22 2.64
CA SER A 209 8.78 -14.91 2.16
C SER A 209 7.26 -14.80 2.11
N PHE A 210 6.60 -15.78 1.50
CA PHE A 210 5.13 -15.81 1.40
C PHE A 210 4.51 -16.02 2.77
N GLY A 211 5.10 -16.87 3.62
CA GLY A 211 4.68 -17.05 5.00
C GLY A 211 4.75 -15.75 5.81
N ARG A 212 5.88 -15.02 5.78
CA ARG A 212 5.99 -13.71 6.47
C ARG A 212 4.99 -12.69 5.93
N TYR A 213 4.78 -12.64 4.61
CA TYR A 213 3.80 -11.74 4.01
C TYR A 213 2.38 -12.10 4.45
N ALA A 214 2.01 -13.39 4.38
CA ALA A 214 0.73 -13.92 4.80
C ALA A 214 0.45 -13.61 6.28
N MET A 215 1.40 -13.89 7.16
CA MET A 215 1.30 -13.55 8.59
C MET A 215 1.13 -12.04 8.81
N SER A 216 1.87 -11.20 8.09
CA SER A 216 1.68 -9.75 8.19
C SER A 216 0.28 -9.29 7.75
N GLN A 217 -0.30 -9.93 6.73
CA GLN A 217 -1.69 -9.67 6.32
C GLN A 217 -2.70 -10.18 7.36
N LEU A 218 -2.48 -11.38 7.88
CA LEU A 218 -3.29 -11.99 8.94
C LEU A 218 -3.31 -11.10 10.20
N ASP A 219 -2.14 -10.63 10.65
CA ASP A 219 -2.00 -9.75 11.81
C ASP A 219 -2.76 -8.43 11.63
N LYS A 220 -2.67 -7.82 10.43
CA LYS A 220 -3.41 -6.60 10.10
C LYS A 220 -4.92 -6.85 10.10
N LEU A 221 -5.37 -7.91 9.45
CA LEU A 221 -6.77 -8.31 9.40
C LEU A 221 -7.34 -8.56 10.80
N THR A 222 -6.65 -9.38 11.59
CA THR A 222 -7.03 -9.74 12.97
C THR A 222 -7.06 -8.51 13.87
N ARG A 223 -6.03 -7.65 13.79
CA ARG A 223 -5.99 -6.40 14.56
C ARG A 223 -7.17 -5.51 14.20
N SER A 224 -7.42 -5.32 12.91
CA SER A 224 -8.52 -4.48 12.45
C SER A 224 -9.89 -5.07 12.83
N GLN A 225 -10.03 -6.39 12.88
CA GLN A 225 -11.27 -7.06 13.26
C GLN A 225 -11.58 -6.81 14.73
N ARG A 226 -10.59 -7.03 15.59
CA ARG A 226 -10.70 -6.76 17.03
C ARG A 226 -11.04 -5.30 17.31
N LEU A 227 -10.45 -4.37 16.56
CA LEU A 227 -10.77 -2.95 16.69
C LEU A 227 -12.25 -2.67 16.34
N ALA A 228 -12.78 -3.35 15.31
CA ALA A 228 -14.20 -3.24 14.96
C ALA A 228 -15.11 -3.86 16.03
N GLU A 229 -14.80 -5.07 16.52
CA GLU A 229 -15.56 -5.76 17.58
C GLU A 229 -15.59 -4.95 18.88
N HIS A 230 -14.44 -4.48 19.35
CA HIS A 230 -14.36 -3.64 20.55
C HIS A 230 -15.14 -2.33 20.42
N ARG A 231 -15.13 -1.73 19.22
CA ARG A 231 -15.94 -0.53 18.95
C ARG A 231 -17.42 -0.86 19.04
N ASP A 232 -17.85 -1.95 18.43
CA ASP A 232 -19.27 -2.32 18.37
C ASP A 232 -19.81 -2.65 19.78
N LEU A 233 -19.06 -3.41 20.60
CA LEU A 233 -19.38 -3.64 22.02
C LEU A 233 -19.45 -2.34 22.82
N LEU A 234 -18.51 -1.43 22.59
CA LEU A 234 -18.48 -0.14 23.29
C LEU A 234 -19.73 0.69 22.95
N LEU A 235 -20.12 0.75 21.68
CA LEU A 235 -21.33 1.46 21.27
C LEU A 235 -22.59 0.81 21.86
N GLU A 236 -22.63 -0.51 21.95
CA GLU A 236 -23.73 -1.24 22.59
C GLU A 236 -23.83 -0.92 24.09
N TRP A 237 -22.73 -0.98 24.85
CA TRP A 237 -22.72 -0.63 26.27
C TRP A 237 -23.17 0.81 26.53
N LEU A 238 -22.83 1.73 25.63
CA LEU A 238 -23.24 3.13 25.73
C LEU A 238 -24.74 3.36 25.51
N CYS A 239 -25.48 2.35 25.04
CA CYS A 239 -26.93 2.35 24.94
C CYS A 239 -27.63 1.82 26.21
N GLU A 240 -26.89 1.28 27.18
CA GLU A 240 -27.45 0.80 28.46
C GLU A 240 -28.02 1.96 29.31
N GLU A 241 -29.00 1.62 30.16
CA GLU A 241 -29.55 2.52 31.17
C GLU A 241 -29.38 1.93 32.59
N PRO A 242 -28.65 2.62 33.51
CA PRO A 242 -27.94 3.89 33.29
C PRO A 242 -26.70 3.72 32.41
N THR A 243 -26.37 4.74 31.63
CA THR A 243 -25.22 4.68 30.70
C THR A 243 -23.90 4.65 31.47
N PRO A 244 -23.01 3.71 31.15
CA PRO A 244 -21.72 3.59 31.82
C PRO A 244 -20.84 4.81 31.52
N ASP A 245 -20.08 5.26 32.52
CA ASP A 245 -19.06 6.28 32.35
C ASP A 245 -17.80 5.71 31.66
N LEU A 246 -16.84 6.59 31.35
CA LEU A 246 -15.60 6.22 30.68
C LEU A 246 -14.79 5.18 31.46
N ASP A 247 -14.80 5.24 32.80
CA ASP A 247 -14.02 4.32 33.63
C ASP A 247 -14.67 2.94 33.68
N GLU A 248 -16.01 2.88 33.73
CA GLU A 248 -16.76 1.64 33.61
C GLU A 248 -16.58 0.98 32.24
N VAL A 249 -16.70 1.74 31.15
CA VAL A 249 -16.43 1.23 29.80
C VAL A 249 -14.99 0.74 29.66
N ALA A 250 -14.01 1.47 30.21
CA ALA A 250 -12.61 1.06 30.17
C ALA A 250 -12.36 -0.23 30.97
N ARG A 251 -13.01 -0.41 32.14
CA ARG A 251 -12.93 -1.65 32.93
C ARG A 251 -13.52 -2.84 32.19
N ARG A 252 -14.72 -2.67 31.60
CA ARG A 252 -15.38 -3.72 30.80
C ARG A 252 -14.53 -4.09 29.59
N LEU A 253 -14.02 -3.09 28.86
CA LEU A 253 -13.17 -3.31 27.70
C LEU A 253 -11.86 -4.01 28.08
N ALA A 254 -11.23 -3.64 29.19
CA ALA A 254 -10.02 -4.30 29.68
C ALA A 254 -10.27 -5.76 30.08
N ALA A 255 -11.48 -6.10 30.53
CA ALA A 255 -11.84 -7.48 30.88
C ALA A 255 -12.05 -8.39 29.66
N VAL A 256 -12.53 -7.82 28.53
CA VAL A 256 -12.73 -8.57 27.28
C VAL A 256 -11.55 -8.47 26.32
N SER A 257 -10.62 -7.54 26.55
CA SER A 257 -9.45 -7.37 25.69
C SER A 257 -8.40 -8.47 25.94
N PRO A 258 -7.97 -9.22 24.91
CA PRO A 258 -6.96 -10.26 25.06
C PRO A 258 -5.52 -9.71 25.19
N ARG A 259 -5.34 -8.38 25.35
CA ARG A 259 -4.01 -7.78 25.44
C ARG A 259 -3.39 -8.05 26.81
N ALA A 260 -2.26 -8.75 26.82
CA ALA A 260 -1.43 -8.86 28.01
C ALA A 260 -0.96 -7.46 28.42
N ALA A 261 -1.30 -7.07 29.64
CA ALA A 261 -0.78 -5.89 30.31
C ALA A 261 -0.04 -6.34 31.59
N PRO A 262 1.03 -5.64 32.00
CA PRO A 262 1.79 -6.01 33.19
C PRO A 262 0.93 -6.07 34.46
N THR A 263 -0.05 -5.17 34.56
CA THR A 263 -1.02 -5.12 35.65
C THR A 263 -2.44 -4.89 35.14
N ARG A 264 -3.43 -5.13 36.01
CA ARG A 264 -4.84 -4.82 35.72
C ARG A 264 -5.07 -3.31 35.54
N GLU A 265 -4.33 -2.47 36.27
CA GLU A 265 -4.39 -1.01 36.13
C GLU A 265 -3.87 -0.55 34.77
N ASP A 266 -2.77 -1.15 34.29
CA ASP A 266 -2.23 -0.89 32.96
C ASP A 266 -3.22 -1.28 31.85
N ALA A 267 -3.93 -2.41 32.04
CA ALA A 267 -4.96 -2.85 31.10
C ALA A 267 -6.11 -1.83 31.00
N VAL A 268 -6.58 -1.32 32.14
CA VAL A 268 -7.64 -0.30 32.20
C VAL A 268 -7.15 1.02 31.60
N LEU A 269 -5.91 1.43 31.87
CA LEU A 269 -5.33 2.65 31.29
C LEU A 269 -5.19 2.55 29.76
N ALA A 270 -4.77 1.39 29.25
CA ALA A 270 -4.69 1.12 27.82
C ALA A 270 -6.07 1.13 27.17
N ALA A 271 -7.07 0.51 27.80
CA ALA A 271 -8.46 0.55 27.35
C ALA A 271 -9.01 1.98 27.33
N LYS A 272 -8.79 2.77 28.39
CA LYS A 272 -9.18 4.18 28.47
C LYS A 272 -8.52 5.00 27.35
N THR A 273 -7.24 4.76 27.08
CA THR A 273 -6.52 5.40 25.97
C THR A 273 -7.10 5.02 24.61
N TYR A 274 -7.48 3.76 24.42
CA TYR A 274 -8.16 3.30 23.21
C TYR A 274 -9.52 3.99 23.02
N VAL A 275 -10.37 4.08 24.04
CA VAL A 275 -11.66 4.79 23.95
C VAL A 275 -11.45 6.26 23.57
N LYS A 276 -10.42 6.90 24.13
CA LYS A 276 -10.04 8.27 23.75
C LYS A 276 -9.60 8.40 22.30
N GLN A 277 -8.83 7.44 21.81
CA GLN A 277 -8.45 7.38 20.40
C GLN A 277 -9.65 7.11 19.50
N LEU A 278 -10.61 6.31 19.95
CA LEU A 278 -11.82 6.00 19.21
C LEU A 278 -12.69 7.24 19.03
N TYR A 279 -13.09 7.94 20.10
CA TYR A 279 -13.91 9.14 19.93
C TYR A 279 -13.15 10.25 19.23
N ARG A 280 -11.82 10.37 19.42
CA ARG A 280 -11.00 11.29 18.62
C ARG A 280 -11.05 10.94 17.14
N SER A 281 -10.93 9.66 16.80
CA SER A 281 -11.05 9.19 15.41
C SER A 281 -12.44 9.46 14.85
N LEU A 282 -13.51 9.20 15.61
CA LEU A 282 -14.89 9.46 15.21
C LEU A 282 -15.20 10.97 15.09
N TRP A 283 -14.57 11.80 15.93
CA TRP A 283 -14.61 13.27 15.84
C TRP A 283 -13.82 13.81 14.65
N ASP A 284 -12.60 13.30 14.43
CA ASP A 284 -11.83 13.61 13.23
C ASP A 284 -12.62 13.16 11.99
N GLN A 285 -13.50 12.16 12.17
CA GLN A 285 -14.48 11.67 11.20
C GLN A 285 -15.75 12.57 11.11
N GLY A 286 -15.85 13.60 11.94
CA GLY A 286 -17.04 14.45 12.10
C GLY A 286 -18.33 13.69 12.45
N LEU A 287 -18.24 12.41 12.83
CA LEU A 287 -19.38 11.58 13.22
C LEU A 287 -19.88 12.00 14.61
N LEU A 288 -19.02 12.62 15.42
CA LEU A 288 -19.36 13.16 16.73
C LEU A 288 -19.56 14.68 16.68
N ALA A 289 -20.42 15.20 17.55
CA ALA A 289 -20.63 16.64 17.73
C ALA A 289 -19.50 17.32 18.52
N ALA A 290 -18.71 16.56 19.28
CA ALA A 290 -17.52 17.02 19.99
C ALA A 290 -16.49 15.89 20.14
N ASN A 291 -15.24 16.25 20.46
CA ASN A 291 -14.14 15.32 20.74
C ASN A 291 -14.13 14.90 22.22
N ASP A 292 -15.25 14.36 22.70
CA ASP A 292 -15.40 13.94 24.08
C ASP A 292 -16.25 12.67 24.22
N PHE A 293 -16.29 12.14 25.44
CA PHE A 293 -17.02 10.92 25.74
C PHE A 293 -18.54 11.11 25.71
N ALA A 294 -19.05 12.30 26.04
CA ALA A 294 -20.48 12.58 26.03
C ALA A 294 -21.04 12.54 24.60
N ALA A 295 -20.30 13.09 23.64
CA ALA A 295 -20.63 13.02 22.22
C ALA A 295 -20.57 11.59 21.69
N LEU A 296 -19.63 10.77 22.17
CA LEU A 296 -19.58 9.33 21.86
C LEU A 296 -20.82 8.59 22.38
N SER A 297 -21.25 8.87 23.63
CA SER A 297 -22.46 8.28 24.20
C SER A 297 -23.74 8.71 23.46
N ALA A 298 -23.83 10.00 23.10
CA ALA A 298 -24.94 10.52 22.31
C ALA A 298 -24.98 9.89 20.91
N TYR A 299 -23.82 9.73 20.28
CA TYR A 299 -23.68 9.07 18.98
C TYR A 299 -24.16 7.62 19.01
N ALA A 300 -23.74 6.85 20.02
CA ALA A 300 -24.18 5.47 20.21
C ALA A 300 -25.72 5.38 20.31
N ARG A 301 -26.32 6.19 21.18
CA ARG A 301 -27.78 6.20 21.38
C ARG A 301 -28.58 6.75 20.21
N GLY A 302 -27.98 7.62 19.40
CA GLY A 302 -28.56 8.12 18.15
C GLY A 302 -28.60 7.09 17.01
N GLY A 303 -28.35 5.81 17.30
CA GLY A 303 -28.31 4.74 16.30
C GLY A 303 -26.96 4.60 15.58
N GLY A 304 -25.91 5.25 16.11
CA GLY A 304 -24.50 5.17 15.72
C GLY A 304 -24.24 4.55 14.35
N GLN A 305 -24.23 5.37 13.29
CA GLN A 305 -23.94 4.86 11.94
C GLN A 305 -22.62 4.08 11.99
N ARG A 306 -22.60 2.85 11.47
CA ARG A 306 -21.35 2.10 11.41
C ARG A 306 -20.40 2.86 10.47
N PRO A 307 -19.22 3.30 10.93
CA PRO A 307 -18.21 3.80 10.00
C PRO A 307 -17.93 2.72 8.97
N PRO A 308 -17.58 3.08 7.71
CA PRO A 308 -17.15 2.09 6.72
C PRO A 308 -16.11 1.16 7.34
N SER A 309 -16.17 -0.12 6.99
CA SER A 309 -15.25 -1.12 7.51
C SER A 309 -13.80 -0.64 7.33
N ALA A 310 -12.93 -0.91 8.32
CA ALA A 310 -11.53 -0.53 8.22
C ALA A 310 -10.97 -0.99 6.87
N ARG A 311 -10.17 -0.16 6.19
CA ARG A 311 -9.58 -0.48 4.88
C ARG A 311 -8.93 -1.87 4.84
N GLU A 312 -8.41 -2.30 5.99
CA GLU A 312 -7.79 -3.60 6.22
C GLU A 312 -8.81 -4.74 6.21
N LEU A 313 -10.03 -4.56 6.73
CA LEU A 313 -11.13 -5.53 6.73
C LEU A 313 -11.83 -5.71 5.38
N ARG A 314 -11.35 -5.05 4.32
CA ARG A 314 -11.98 -5.19 3.01
C ARG A 314 -11.73 -6.58 2.44
N PRO A 315 -12.73 -7.16 1.74
CA PRO A 315 -12.61 -8.43 1.00
C PRO A 315 -11.29 -8.60 0.23
N LYS A 316 -10.78 -7.51 -0.37
CA LYS A 316 -9.53 -7.49 -1.14
C LYS A 316 -8.31 -8.02 -0.38
N ASN A 317 -8.17 -7.69 0.90
CA ASN A 317 -7.02 -8.14 1.68
C ASN A 317 -7.18 -9.57 2.16
N ALA A 318 -8.42 -9.95 2.51
CA ALA A 318 -8.77 -11.29 2.98
C ALA A 318 -8.56 -12.37 1.90
N TYR A 319 -9.07 -12.17 0.68
CA TYR A 319 -8.84 -13.15 -0.40
C TYR A 319 -7.36 -13.14 -0.86
N ASN A 320 -6.68 -11.98 -0.78
CA ASN A 320 -5.25 -11.88 -1.10
C ASN A 320 -4.37 -12.72 -0.16
N LEU A 321 -4.77 -12.92 1.10
CA LEU A 321 -4.09 -13.83 2.00
C LEU A 321 -4.15 -15.27 1.46
N LEU A 322 -5.35 -15.79 1.22
CA LEU A 322 -5.53 -17.18 0.78
C LEU A 322 -4.89 -17.45 -0.58
N ARG A 323 -5.01 -16.51 -1.54
CA ARG A 323 -4.40 -16.68 -2.86
C ARG A 323 -2.88 -16.85 -2.78
N LEU A 324 -2.22 -16.10 -1.90
CA LEU A 324 -0.75 -16.17 -1.75
C LEU A 324 -0.31 -17.47 -1.11
N VAL A 325 -1.03 -17.96 -0.10
CA VAL A 325 -0.75 -19.27 0.51
C VAL A 325 -0.94 -20.38 -0.53
N ALA A 326 -2.03 -20.34 -1.31
CA ALA A 326 -2.27 -21.31 -2.38
C ALA A 326 -1.17 -21.28 -3.45
N LEU A 327 -0.76 -20.09 -3.90
CA LEU A 327 0.32 -19.93 -4.87
C LEU A 327 1.63 -20.53 -4.35
N ALA A 328 2.01 -20.20 -3.12
CA ALA A 328 3.24 -20.70 -2.50
C ALA A 328 3.22 -22.23 -2.39
N THR A 329 2.12 -22.81 -1.92
CA THR A 329 1.96 -24.26 -1.78
C THR A 329 2.09 -24.96 -3.13
N GLY A 330 1.37 -24.48 -4.16
CA GLY A 330 1.45 -25.05 -5.50
C GLY A 330 2.85 -24.93 -6.09
N TRP A 331 3.49 -23.76 -5.94
CA TRP A 331 4.83 -23.54 -6.48
C TRP A 331 5.89 -24.42 -5.80
N LEU A 332 5.84 -24.56 -4.47
CA LEU A 332 6.76 -25.42 -3.73
C LEU A 332 6.59 -26.90 -4.12
N ARG A 333 5.35 -27.34 -4.33
CA ARG A 333 5.02 -28.74 -4.68
C ARG A 333 5.37 -29.07 -6.13
N ASP A 334 4.95 -28.23 -7.05
CA ASP A 334 4.93 -28.53 -8.49
C ASP A 334 6.13 -27.91 -9.24
N GLY A 335 6.88 -27.01 -8.58
CA GLY A 335 8.04 -26.29 -9.15
C GLY A 335 7.66 -25.15 -10.10
N VAL A 336 6.40 -25.07 -10.52
CA VAL A 336 5.86 -24.07 -11.45
C VAL A 336 4.66 -23.39 -10.80
N PRO A 337 4.54 -22.05 -10.86
CA PRO A 337 3.39 -21.36 -10.28
C PRO A 337 2.13 -21.49 -11.14
N THR A 338 0.98 -21.64 -10.48
CA THR A 338 -0.34 -21.51 -11.12
C THR A 338 -1.06 -20.31 -10.52
N PHE A 339 -1.38 -19.31 -11.35
CA PHE A 339 -2.05 -18.08 -10.91
C PHE A 339 -3.57 -18.15 -11.04
N GLU A 340 -4.09 -18.78 -12.09
CA GLU A 340 -5.54 -18.85 -12.27
C GLU A 340 -6.17 -19.73 -11.19
N ALA A 341 -7.05 -19.15 -10.38
CA ALA A 341 -7.79 -19.93 -9.39
C ALA A 341 -8.84 -20.80 -10.09
N THR A 342 -8.93 -22.06 -9.69
CA THR A 342 -9.90 -23.03 -10.23
C THR A 342 -10.62 -23.79 -9.11
N GLY A 343 -11.70 -24.48 -9.46
CA GLY A 343 -12.44 -25.38 -8.55
C GLY A 343 -12.93 -24.71 -7.25
N ALA A 344 -12.83 -25.44 -6.14
CA ALA A 344 -13.29 -24.99 -4.82
C ALA A 344 -12.58 -23.72 -4.33
N LEU A 345 -11.28 -23.57 -4.65
CA LEU A 345 -10.53 -22.37 -4.29
C LEU A 345 -11.10 -21.14 -4.99
N LYS A 346 -11.42 -21.23 -6.28
CA LYS A 346 -12.02 -20.12 -7.03
C LYS A 346 -13.36 -19.69 -6.42
N ALA A 347 -14.25 -20.64 -6.16
CA ALA A 347 -15.55 -20.38 -5.55
C ALA A 347 -15.38 -19.66 -4.21
N ARG A 348 -14.51 -20.18 -3.34
CA ARG A 348 -14.24 -19.57 -2.03
C ARG A 348 -13.68 -18.16 -2.14
N LEU A 349 -12.73 -17.91 -3.04
CA LEU A 349 -12.16 -16.57 -3.24
C LEU A 349 -13.20 -15.57 -3.76
N LEU A 350 -14.15 -16.00 -4.61
CA LEU A 350 -15.26 -15.16 -5.09
C LEU A 350 -16.25 -14.84 -3.96
N ASP A 351 -16.61 -15.80 -3.12
CA ASP A 351 -17.49 -15.57 -1.95
C ASP A 351 -16.86 -14.55 -0.99
N ILE A 352 -15.54 -14.69 -0.73
CA ILE A 352 -14.79 -13.72 0.08
C ILE A 352 -14.80 -12.35 -0.61
N LYS A 353 -14.48 -12.27 -1.91
CA LYS A 353 -14.48 -11.02 -2.68
C LYS A 353 -15.85 -10.32 -2.62
N GLY A 354 -16.94 -11.09 -2.66
CA GLY A 354 -18.32 -10.61 -2.53
C GLY A 354 -18.74 -10.23 -1.11
N GLY A 355 -17.88 -10.44 -0.10
CA GLY A 355 -18.18 -10.14 1.31
C GLY A 355 -19.17 -11.13 1.95
N GLN A 356 -19.33 -12.32 1.37
CA GLN A 356 -20.25 -13.36 1.85
C GLN A 356 -19.62 -14.26 2.92
N VAL A 357 -18.30 -14.20 3.08
CA VAL A 357 -17.55 -14.99 4.06
C VAL A 357 -17.11 -14.09 5.21
N PRO A 358 -17.51 -14.38 6.46
CA PRO A 358 -17.00 -13.71 7.64
C PRO A 358 -15.47 -13.77 7.71
N LEU A 359 -14.82 -12.72 8.20
CA LEU A 359 -13.36 -12.69 8.27
C LEU A 359 -12.81 -13.84 9.12
N GLU A 360 -13.46 -14.19 10.23
CA GLU A 360 -13.10 -15.32 11.09
C GLU A 360 -12.99 -16.65 10.32
N ASP A 361 -13.85 -16.86 9.33
CA ASP A 361 -13.81 -18.05 8.50
C ASP A 361 -12.65 -17.99 7.51
N VAL A 362 -12.29 -16.81 7.01
CA VAL A 362 -11.09 -16.62 6.18
C VAL A 362 -9.81 -16.87 6.98
N LEU A 363 -9.76 -16.43 8.24
CA LEU A 363 -8.62 -16.72 9.12
C LEU A 363 -8.50 -18.23 9.35
N ARG A 364 -9.63 -18.92 9.60
CA ARG A 364 -9.69 -20.39 9.75
C ARG A 364 -9.23 -21.11 8.47
N ASP A 365 -9.63 -20.63 7.30
CA ASP A 365 -9.18 -21.16 6.02
C ASP A 365 -7.65 -21.03 5.87
N ALA A 366 -7.09 -19.87 6.23
CA ALA A 366 -5.65 -19.63 6.16
C ALA A 366 -4.87 -20.56 7.09
N GLU A 367 -5.35 -20.75 8.32
CA GLU A 367 -4.78 -21.70 9.29
C GLU A 367 -4.86 -23.15 8.77
N ALA A 368 -5.99 -23.54 8.18
CA ALA A 368 -6.17 -24.87 7.61
C ALA A 368 -5.26 -25.16 6.40
N MET A 369 -4.78 -24.12 5.71
CA MET A 369 -3.82 -24.26 4.60
C MET A 369 -2.37 -24.43 5.06
N ALA A 370 -2.03 -24.07 6.30
CA ALA A 370 -0.65 -24.08 6.79
C ALA A 370 0.02 -25.47 6.76
N PRO A 371 -0.65 -26.59 7.17
CA PRO A 371 -0.03 -27.91 7.11
C PRO A 371 0.35 -28.34 5.68
N ALA A 372 -0.47 -27.99 4.69
CA ALA A 372 -0.20 -28.28 3.29
C ALA A 372 0.99 -27.46 2.76
N LEU A 373 1.10 -26.19 3.15
CA LEU A 373 2.24 -25.34 2.81
C LEU A 373 3.55 -25.89 3.42
N GLU A 374 3.52 -26.31 4.68
CA GLU A 374 4.68 -26.90 5.36
C GLU A 374 5.12 -28.24 4.74
N ALA A 375 4.17 -29.11 4.39
CA ALA A 375 4.45 -30.36 3.68
C ALA A 375 5.06 -30.08 2.31
N ALA A 376 4.48 -29.16 1.54
CA ALA A 376 5.01 -28.75 0.24
C ALA A 376 6.43 -28.20 0.35
N HIS A 377 6.74 -27.40 1.37
CA HIS A 377 8.11 -26.91 1.60
C HIS A 377 9.10 -28.03 1.89
N ARG A 378 8.72 -28.99 2.75
CA ARG A 378 9.57 -30.12 3.16
C ARG A 378 9.89 -31.06 2.00
N GLU A 379 8.91 -31.30 1.15
CA GLU A 379 8.99 -32.22 0.01
C GLU A 379 9.47 -31.53 -1.28
N SER A 380 9.59 -30.20 -1.26
CA SER A 380 9.93 -29.41 -2.45
C SER A 380 11.27 -29.81 -3.06
N ARG A 381 11.28 -29.91 -4.39
CA ARG A 381 12.49 -30.10 -5.20
C ARG A 381 13.11 -28.78 -5.67
N LEU A 382 12.55 -27.64 -5.28
CA LEU A 382 13.15 -26.34 -5.54
C LEU A 382 14.51 -26.22 -4.83
N PRO A 383 15.46 -25.45 -5.39
CA PRO A 383 16.75 -25.24 -4.74
C PRO A 383 16.58 -24.50 -3.40
N GLU A 384 17.50 -24.69 -2.46
CA GLU A 384 17.48 -23.98 -1.15
C GLU A 384 17.64 -22.46 -1.31
N HIS A 385 18.40 -22.05 -2.33
CA HIS A 385 18.73 -20.65 -2.61
C HIS A 385 18.50 -20.33 -4.09
N PRO A 386 18.16 -19.07 -4.41
CA PRO A 386 18.10 -18.64 -5.80
C PRO A 386 19.50 -18.66 -6.44
N ASP A 387 19.55 -18.69 -7.77
CA ASP A 387 20.79 -18.62 -8.55
C ASP A 387 21.29 -17.17 -8.62
N TYR A 388 22.04 -16.77 -7.59
CA TYR A 388 22.69 -15.46 -7.51
C TYR A 388 23.64 -15.19 -8.68
N ALA A 389 24.29 -16.23 -9.23
CA ALA A 389 25.23 -16.06 -10.33
C ALA A 389 24.51 -15.71 -11.64
N ARG A 390 23.38 -16.36 -11.93
CA ARG A 390 22.52 -16.01 -13.08
C ARG A 390 21.88 -14.65 -12.91
N ALA A 391 21.46 -14.28 -11.70
CA ALA A 391 20.95 -12.95 -11.38
C ALA A 391 22.00 -11.84 -11.57
N ASP A 392 23.24 -12.05 -11.11
CA ASP A 392 24.35 -11.11 -11.30
C ASP A 392 24.72 -10.96 -12.78
N ARG A 393 24.79 -12.06 -13.54
CA ARG A 393 24.99 -12.02 -15.00
C ARG A 393 23.90 -11.23 -15.72
N LEU A 394 22.64 -11.39 -15.32
CA LEU A 394 21.53 -10.58 -15.86
C LEU A 394 21.78 -9.09 -15.63
N LEU A 395 22.10 -8.68 -14.40
CA LEU A 395 22.33 -7.27 -14.07
C LEU A 395 23.50 -6.66 -14.82
N ARG A 396 24.62 -7.40 -14.94
CA ARG A 396 25.77 -6.97 -15.74
C ARG A 396 25.39 -6.78 -17.19
N ARG A 397 24.72 -7.77 -17.78
CA ARG A 397 24.27 -7.74 -19.17
C ARG A 397 23.34 -6.54 -19.45
N VAL A 398 22.37 -6.30 -18.57
CA VAL A 398 21.48 -5.13 -18.68
C VAL A 398 22.28 -3.83 -18.58
N GLY A 399 23.19 -3.71 -17.62
CA GLY A 399 24.01 -2.51 -17.44
C GLY A 399 24.92 -2.22 -18.63
N GLU A 400 25.59 -3.25 -19.17
CA GLU A 400 26.41 -3.16 -20.38
C GLU A 400 25.58 -2.72 -21.58
N GLU A 401 24.37 -3.27 -21.75
CA GLU A 401 23.48 -2.92 -22.86
C GLU A 401 22.95 -1.49 -22.75
N VAL A 402 22.53 -1.05 -21.56
CA VAL A 402 22.13 0.35 -21.32
C VAL A 402 23.30 1.29 -21.62
N ALA A 403 24.50 0.96 -21.18
CA ALA A 403 25.70 1.76 -21.47
C ALA A 403 25.99 1.81 -22.98
N ARG A 404 25.92 0.67 -23.68
CA ARG A 404 26.10 0.57 -25.13
C ARG A 404 25.09 1.44 -25.87
N ARG A 405 23.80 1.36 -25.53
CA ARG A 405 22.74 2.17 -26.17
C ARG A 405 22.99 3.66 -25.99
N TRP A 406 23.41 4.08 -24.80
CA TRP A 406 23.73 5.47 -24.50
C TRP A 406 24.95 5.99 -25.27
N VAL A 407 26.06 5.24 -25.25
CA VAL A 407 27.33 5.64 -25.88
C VAL A 407 27.20 5.66 -27.40
N SER A 408 26.57 4.63 -27.97
CA SER A 408 26.36 4.52 -29.42
C SER A 408 25.18 5.36 -29.92
N LYS A 409 24.46 6.06 -29.02
CA LYS A 409 23.26 6.85 -29.35
C LYS A 409 22.24 6.05 -30.16
N THR A 410 21.99 4.80 -29.75
CA THR A 410 20.92 3.97 -30.32
C THR A 410 19.59 4.73 -30.17
N PRO A 411 18.74 4.80 -31.21
CA PRO A 411 17.41 5.41 -31.08
C PRO A 411 16.61 4.79 -29.93
N GLY A 412 15.91 5.62 -29.16
CA GLY A 412 15.07 5.19 -28.05
C GLY A 412 15.46 5.74 -26.66
N PRO A 413 14.62 5.44 -25.65
CA PRO A 413 14.62 6.12 -24.34
C PRO A 413 15.76 5.70 -23.39
N LEU A 414 16.57 4.72 -23.79
CA LEU A 414 17.78 4.31 -23.08
C LEU A 414 19.06 4.69 -23.84
N GLY A 415 18.91 5.31 -25.01
CA GLY A 415 20.00 5.70 -25.90
C GLY A 415 19.98 7.19 -26.23
N ARG A 416 19.84 7.54 -27.52
CA ARG A 416 19.85 8.93 -27.98
C ARG A 416 18.77 9.79 -27.33
N ASP A 417 17.59 9.22 -27.13
CA ASP A 417 16.40 9.93 -26.70
C ASP A 417 16.18 9.77 -25.18
N ALA A 418 17.24 9.43 -24.44
CA ALA A 418 17.15 9.23 -23.00
C ALA A 418 16.77 10.54 -22.28
N PRO A 419 15.83 10.49 -21.33
CA PRO A 419 15.40 11.67 -20.58
C PRO A 419 16.57 12.23 -19.76
N GLU A 420 16.62 13.56 -19.63
CA GLU A 420 17.59 14.21 -18.75
C GLU A 420 17.34 13.83 -17.28
N ALA A 421 18.43 13.60 -16.54
CA ALA A 421 18.33 13.40 -15.10
C ALA A 421 17.87 14.70 -14.43
N PRO A 422 17.09 14.62 -13.32
CA PRO A 422 16.62 15.82 -12.64
C PRO A 422 17.79 16.68 -12.18
N ALA A 423 17.71 17.99 -12.41
CA ALA A 423 18.67 18.93 -11.86
C ALA A 423 18.68 18.85 -10.32
N LEU A 424 19.87 18.95 -9.72
CA LEU A 424 19.97 19.11 -8.27
C LEU A 424 19.35 20.47 -7.90
N GLU A 425 18.32 20.44 -7.08
CA GLU A 425 17.77 21.66 -6.47
C GLU A 425 18.80 22.19 -5.44
N GLY A 426 19.74 23.02 -5.90
CA GLY A 426 20.72 23.69 -5.05
C GLY A 426 21.98 24.15 -5.80
N GLY A 427 22.04 25.44 -6.12
CA GLY A 427 23.27 26.14 -6.53
C GLY A 427 23.22 26.70 -7.94
N THR A 428 22.56 27.85 -8.11
CA THR A 428 23.03 28.85 -9.09
C THR A 428 23.40 30.09 -8.30
N GLU A 429 24.59 30.60 -8.61
CA GLU A 429 25.22 31.81 -8.08
C GLU A 429 24.35 33.07 -8.21
#